data_AF-A0A847DKE0-F1
#
_entry.id   AF-A0A847DKE0-F1
#
_cell.length_a   1.000
_cell.length_b   1.000
_cell.length_c   1.000
_cell.angle_alpha   90.00
_cell.angle_beta   90.00
_cell.angle_gamma   90.00
#
_symmetry.space_group_name_H-M   'P 1'
#
loop_
_entity.id
_entity.type
_entity.pdbx_description
1 polymer ?
#
loop_
_entity_poly.entity_id
_entity_poly.type
_entity_poly.pdbx_seq_one_letter_code
_entity_poly.pdbx_strand_id
1 'polypeptide(L)'
;MVWKIIIIFVAGFIVDLLVTKYTRFITEKKIAAATLLSGIITVVNFVLLTMILQDSASNGMMNILAFAGGNSLGTFTALKKA
;
A
#
# COMPACT_ATOMS: atom_id res chain seq x y z
N MET A 1 -14.69 -13.83 -2.92
CA MET A 1 -14.84 -12.38 -2.61
C MET A 1 -14.16 -11.99 -1.29
N VAL A 2 -14.58 -12.52 -0.14
CA VAL A 2 -14.04 -12.12 1.19
C VAL A 2 -12.51 -12.22 1.28
N TRP A 3 -11.93 -13.35 0.85
CA TRP A 3 -10.47 -13.53 0.86
C TRP A 3 -9.71 -12.52 -0.02
N LYS A 4 -10.26 -12.15 -1.18
CA LYS A 4 -9.66 -11.13 -2.06
C LYS A 4 -9.64 -9.77 -1.35
N ILE A 5 -10.74 -9.39 -0.70
CA ILE A 5 -10.87 -8.15 0.05
C ILE A 5 -9.85 -8.10 1.21
N ILE A 6 -9.69 -9.19 1.95
CA ILE A 6 -8.71 -9.30 3.04
C ILE A 6 -7.29 -9.14 2.50
N ILE A 7 -6.95 -9.81 1.39
CA ILE A 7 -5.62 -9.70 0.78
C ILE A 7 -5.34 -8.26 0.34
N ILE A 8 -6.32 -7.60 -0.29
CA ILE A 8 -6.18 -6.22 -0.75
C ILE A 8 -6.04 -5.25 0.42
N PHE A 9 -6.77 -5.48 1.51
CA PHE A 9 -6.61 -4.73 2.76
C PHE A 9 -5.20 -4.89 3.34
N VAL A 10 -4.71 -6.12 3.46
CA VAL A 10 -3.35 -6.40 3.97
C VAL A 10 -2.30 -5.79 3.04
N ALA A 11 -2.50 -5.83 1.73
CA ALA A 11 -1.63 -5.19 0.76
C ALA A 11 -1.59 -3.67 0.96
N GLY A 12 -2.75 -3.01 1.13
CA GLY A 12 -2.82 -1.58 1.46
C GLY A 12 -2.06 -1.23 2.74
N PHE A 13 -2.24 -2.04 3.78
CA PHE A 13 -1.52 -1.89 5.05
C PHE A 13 0.00 -1.97 4.87
N ILE A 14 0.49 -3.00 4.18
CA ILE A 14 1.93 -3.18 3.93
C ILE A 14 2.50 -2.06 3.05
N VAL A 15 1.78 -1.67 1.99
CA VAL A 15 2.18 -0.56 1.10
C VAL A 15 2.39 0.70 1.92
N ASP A 16 1.50 1.01 2.85
CA ASP A 16 1.65 2.23 3.63
C ASP A 16 2.82 2.19 4.62
N LEU A 17 3.08 1.04 5.25
CA LEU A 17 4.28 0.86 6.05
C LEU A 17 5.56 1.09 5.23
N LEU A 18 5.58 0.62 3.98
CA LEU A 18 6.68 0.85 3.06
C LEU A 18 6.79 2.33 2.67
N VAL A 19 5.67 3.00 2.37
CA VAL A 19 5.63 4.44 2.06
C VAL A 19 6.14 5.26 3.24
N THR A 20 5.70 4.96 4.46
CA THR A 20 6.18 5.66 5.66
C THR A 20 7.68 5.45 5.86
N LYS A 21 8.18 4.22 5.65
CA LYS A 21 9.62 3.93 5.71
C LYS A 21 10.42 4.63 4.60
N TYR A 22 9.87 4.69 3.40
CA TYR A 22 10.43 5.43 2.27
C TYR A 22 10.56 6.92 2.60
N THR A 23 9.50 7.53 3.12
CA THR A 23 9.49 8.93 3.55
C THR A 23 10.56 9.20 4.60
N ARG A 24 10.73 8.29 5.57
CA ARG A 24 11.82 8.39 6.55
C ARG A 24 13.21 8.27 5.91
N PHE A 25 13.40 7.42 4.91
CA PHE A 25 14.67 7.34 4.20
C PHE A 25 14.98 8.59 3.38
N ILE A 26 13.96 9.27 2.84
CA ILE A 26 14.12 10.58 2.21
C ILE A 26 14.60 11.61 3.23
N THR A 27 13.95 11.70 4.40
CA THR A 27 14.34 12.67 5.44
C THR A 27 15.74 12.41 5.98
N GLU A 28 16.14 11.13 6.09
CA GLU A 28 17.49 10.71 6.48
C GLU A 28 18.54 10.80 5.34
N LYS A 29 18.16 11.28 4.15
CA LYS A 29 19.02 11.38 2.94
C LYS A 29 19.66 10.04 2.53
N LYS A 30 18.99 8.91 2.80
CA LYS A 30 19.43 7.57 2.39
C LYS A 30 19.04 7.27 0.94
N ILE A 31 19.73 7.91 -0.01
CA ILE A 31 19.38 7.93 -1.44
C ILE A 31 19.15 6.52 -2.01
N ALA A 32 20.12 5.60 -1.87
CA ALA A 32 20.01 4.26 -2.45
C ALA A 32 18.81 3.46 -1.89
N ALA A 33 18.58 3.53 -0.57
CA ALA A 33 17.48 2.83 0.07
C ALA A 33 16.12 3.44 -0.30
N ALA A 34 16.03 4.78 -0.39
CA ALA A 34 14.82 5.48 -0.82
C ALA A 34 14.47 5.16 -2.28
N THR A 35 15.45 5.14 -3.18
CA THR A 35 15.24 4.78 -4.59
C THR A 35 14.76 3.33 -4.74
N LEU A 36 15.40 2.38 -4.05
CA LEU A 36 14.98 0.99 -4.09
C LEU A 36 13.55 0.81 -3.58
N LEU A 37 13.22 1.42 -2.44
CA LEU A 37 11.89 1.31 -1.86
C LEU A 37 10.82 1.96 -2.74
N SER A 38 11.12 3.11 -3.35
CA SER A 38 10.23 3.78 -4.32
C SER A 38 9.92 2.88 -5.51
N GLY A 39 10.94 2.22 -6.07
CA GLY A 39 10.75 1.24 -7.16
C GLY A 39 9.84 0.09 -6.75
N ILE A 40 10.08 -0.51 -5.58
CA ILE A 40 9.25 -1.61 -5.05
C ILE A 40 7.80 -1.17 -4.83
N ILE A 41 7.58 -0.02 -4.19
CA ILE A 41 6.24 0.53 -3.93
C ILE A 41 5.50 0.75 -5.26
N THR A 42 6.19 1.27 -6.27
CA THR A 42 5.63 1.53 -7.60
C THR A 42 5.16 0.23 -8.26
N VAL A 43 6.00 -0.80 -8.29
CA VAL A 43 5.65 -2.10 -8.86
C VAL A 43 4.46 -2.73 -8.14
N VAL A 44 4.47 -2.72 -6.80
CA VAL A 44 3.36 -3.26 -5.99
C VAL A 44 2.06 -2.52 -6.28
N ASN A 45 2.08 -1.18 -6.35
CA ASN A 45 0.90 -0.38 -6.66
C ASN A 45 0.35 -0.69 -8.06
N PHE A 46 1.20 -0.85 -9.07
CA PHE A 46 0.72 -1.21 -10.41
C PHE A 46 0.11 -2.60 -10.46
N VAL A 47 0.72 -3.59 -9.80
CA VAL A 47 0.15 -4.94 -9.69
C VAL A 47 -1.23 -4.89 -9.02
N LEU A 48 -1.36 -4.17 -7.90
CA LEU A 48 -2.64 -4.01 -7.20
C LEU A 48 -3.67 -3.28 -8.05
N LEU A 49 -3.27 -2.22 -8.75
CA LEU A 49 -4.15 -1.48 -9.65
C LEU A 49 -4.69 -2.39 -10.75
N THR A 50 -3.85 -3.21 -11.38
CA THR A 50 -4.29 -4.19 -12.38
C THR A 50 -5.28 -5.20 -11.78
N MET A 51 -5.04 -5.71 -10.57
CA MET A 51 -5.95 -6.66 -9.90
C MET A 51 -7.30 -6.05 -9.51
N ILE A 52 -7.32 -4.75 -9.18
CA ILE A 52 -8.54 -4.00 -8.85
C ILE A 52 -9.35 -3.72 -10.13
N LEU A 53 -8.69 -3.27 -11.20
CA LEU A 53 -9.34 -2.86 -12.46
C LEU A 53 -9.87 -4.03 -13.29
N GLN A 54 -9.37 -5.25 -13.11
CA GLN A 54 -9.88 -6.45 -13.79
C GLN A 54 -11.22 -6.97 -13.23
N ASP A 55 -11.73 -6.38 -12.14
CA ASP A 55 -12.97 -6.81 -11.50
C ASP A 55 -14.20 -6.01 -12.00
N SER A 56 -15.41 -6.50 -11.73
CA SER A 56 -16.64 -5.73 -12.02
C SER A 56 -16.69 -4.43 -11.20
N ALA A 57 -17.41 -3.40 -11.70
CA ALA A 57 -17.42 -2.08 -11.06
C ALA A 57 -17.80 -2.09 -9.56
N SER A 58 -18.76 -2.93 -9.15
CA SER A 58 -19.16 -3.09 -7.74
C SER A 58 -18.08 -3.75 -6.89
N ASN A 59 -17.40 -4.78 -7.41
CA ASN A 59 -16.28 -5.43 -6.72
C ASN A 59 -15.06 -4.52 -6.67
N GLY A 60 -14.81 -3.73 -7.73
CA GLY A 60 -13.76 -2.72 -7.79
C GLY A 60 -13.89 -1.69 -6.67
N MET A 61 -15.09 -1.18 -6.42
CA MET A 61 -15.34 -0.23 -5.33
C MET A 61 -15.01 -0.83 -3.95
N MET A 62 -15.46 -2.06 -3.67
CA MET A 62 -15.15 -2.74 -2.41
C MET A 62 -13.64 -3.00 -2.25
N ASN A 63 -12.96 -3.37 -3.33
CA ASN A 63 -11.50 -3.56 -3.33
C ASN A 63 -10.76 -2.24 -3.05
N ILE A 64 -11.19 -1.12 -3.63
CA ILE A 64 -10.62 0.21 -3.36
C ILE A 64 -10.81 0.60 -1.89
N LEU A 65 -12.01 0.43 -1.34
CA LEU A 65 -12.29 0.75 0.06
C LEU A 65 -11.46 -0.11 1.01
N ALA A 66 -11.30 -1.39 0.70
CA ALA A 66 -10.45 -2.30 1.48
C ALA A 66 -8.97 -1.86 1.44
N PHE A 67 -8.46 -1.52 0.25
CA PHE A 67 -7.10 -1.02 0.09
C PHE A 67 -6.88 0.28 0.88
N ALA A 68 -7.80 1.25 0.74
CA ALA A 68 -7.74 2.53 1.44
C ALA A 68 -7.81 2.37 2.97
N GLY A 69 -8.68 1.49 3.46
CA GLY A 69 -8.78 1.18 4.89
C GLY A 69 -7.51 0.53 5.43
N GLY A 70 -6.93 -0.43 4.69
CA GLY A 70 -5.66 -1.04 5.04
C GLY A 70 -4.53 -0.03 5.09
N ASN A 71 -4.42 0.80 4.05
CA ASN A 71 -3.42 1.86 3.94
C ASN A 71 -3.49 2.85 5.11
N SER A 72 -4.69 3.36 5.42
CA SER A 72 -4.90 4.29 6.54
C SER A 72 -4.50 3.69 7.90
N LEU A 73 -4.79 2.41 8.13
CA LEU A 73 -4.38 1.70 9.35
C LEU A 73 -2.87 1.44 9.38
N GLY A 74 -2.24 1.24 8.21
CA GLY A 74 -0.80 1.19 8.05
C GLY A 74 -0.16 2.49 8.54
N THR A 75 -0.69 3.64 8.12
CA THR A 75 -0.19 4.96 8.52
C THR A 75 -0.31 5.15 10.02
N PHE A 76 -1.50 4.88 10.58
CA PHE A 76 -1.74 4.97 12.01
C PHE A 76 -0.76 4.10 12.81
N THR A 77 -0.54 2.86 12.35
CA THR A 77 0.34 1.91 13.04
C THR A 77 1.80 2.33 12.95
N ALA A 78 2.24 2.83 11.80
CA ALA A 78 3.61 3.31 11.61
C ALA A 78 3.89 4.55 12.48
N LEU A 79 2.97 5.50 12.52
CA LEU A 79 3.12 6.74 13.30
C LEU A 79 2.98 6.51 14.81
N LYS A 80 2.08 5.62 15.25
CA LYS A 80 1.94 5.30 16.68
C LYS A 80 3.19 4.61 17.27
N LYS A 81 3.99 3.95 16.42
CA LYS A 81 5.24 3.27 16.81
C LYS A 81 6.50 4.12 16.63
N ALA A 82 6.38 5.29 16.01
CA ALA A 82 7.48 6.22 15.76
C ALA A 82 7.72 7.12 16.98
#